data_AF-Q4SIB1-F1
#
_entry.id   AF-Q4SIB1-F1
#
_cell.length_a   1.000
_cell.length_b   1.000
_cell.length_c   1.000
_cell.angle_alpha   90.00
_cell.angle_beta   90.00
_cell.angle_gamma   90.00
#
_symmetry.space_group_name_H-M   'P 1'
#
loop_
_entity.id
_entity.type
_entity.pdbx_description
1 polymer ?
#
loop_
_entity_poly.entity_id
_entity_poly.type
_entity_poly.pdbx_seq_one_letter_code
_entity_poly.pdbx_strand_id
1 'polypeptide(L)' 'MYEVHIESMEFKGKRTIQQHQLVNQALKEEIQGMHGLRIFTNVPEK' A
#
# COMPACT_ATOMS: atom_id res chain seq x y z
N MET A 1 7.04 -12.89 -7.34
CA MET A 1 5.94 -12.05 -6.83
C MET A 1 6.48 -11.37 -5.60
N TYR A 2 6.45 -10.04 -5.56
CA TYR A 2 6.98 -9.29 -4.42
C TYR A 2 5.83 -8.92 -3.49
N GLU A 3 6.09 -8.98 -2.19
CA GLU A 3 5.14 -8.60 -1.15
C GLU A 3 5.65 -7.32 -0.49
N VAL A 4 4.79 -6.31 -0.41
CA VAL A 4 5.11 -5.00 0.17
C VAL A 4 4.18 -4.76 1.33
N HIS A 5 4.77 -4.62 2.52
CA HIS A 5 4.04 -4.30 3.75
C HIS A 5 4.25 -2.84 4.07
N ILE A 6 3.16 -2.08 4.18
CA ILE A 6 3.19 -0.66 4.44
C ILE A 6 2.36 -0.39 5.69
N GLU A 7 2.99 0.24 6.67
CA GLU A 7 2.34 0.68 7.89
C GLU A 7 2.34 2.20 7.95
N SER A 8 1.17 2.80 8.09
CA SER A 8 1.05 4.26 8.21
C SER A 8 -0.15 4.67 9.06
N MET A 9 0.03 5.72 9.86
CA MET A 9 -1.05 6.35 10.62
C MET A 9 -2.11 6.98 9.69
N GLU A 10 -1.77 7.30 8.45
CA GLU A 10 -2.71 7.87 7.46
C GLU A 10 -3.81 6.89 7.05
N PHE A 11 -3.59 5.59 7.27
CA PHE A 11 -4.58 4.55 7.00
C PHE A 11 -5.70 4.52 8.04
N LYS A 12 -5.51 5.19 9.19
CA LYS A 12 -6.51 5.23 10.27
C LYS A 12 -7.81 5.87 9.77
N GLY A 13 -8.91 5.13 9.88
CA GLY A 13 -10.23 5.56 9.44
C GLY A 13 -10.48 5.46 7.93
N LYS A 14 -9.52 4.98 7.13
CA LYS A 14 -9.71 4.71 5.70
C LYS A 14 -10.07 3.24 5.48
N ARG A 15 -10.94 2.97 4.51
CA ARG A 15 -11.24 1.59 4.07
C ARG A 15 -10.02 1.00 3.35
N THR A 16 -9.84 -0.31 3.40
CA THR A 16 -8.73 -1.04 2.74
C THR A 16 -8.56 -0.65 1.27
N ILE A 17 -9.66 -0.51 0.50
CA ILE A 17 -9.60 -0.04 -0.90
C ILE A 17 -8.95 1.35 -1.04
N GLN A 18 -9.28 2.28 -0.14
CA GLN A 18 -8.71 3.63 -0.17
C GLN A 18 -7.23 3.63 0.22
N GLN A 19 -6.84 2.77 1.17
CA GLN A 19 -5.44 2.58 1.54
C GLN A 19 -4.63 2.06 0.33
N HIS A 20 -5.14 1.03 -0.36
CA HIS A 20 -4.50 0.52 -1.58
C HIS A 20 -4.46 1.55 -2.71
N GLN A 21 -5.51 2.37 -2.89
CA GLN A 21 -5.50 3.45 -3.89
C GLN A 21 -4.39 4.47 -3.61
N LEU A 22 -4.22 4.88 -2.34
CA LEU A 22 -3.16 5.79 -1.93
C LEU A 22 -1.77 5.19 -2.22
N VAL A 23 -1.57 3.92 -1.85
CA VAL A 23 -0.30 3.24 -2.10
C VAL A 23 -0.03 3.09 -3.59
N ASN A 24 -1.02 2.67 -4.38
CA ASN A 24 -0.88 2.51 -5.83
C ASN A 24 -0.60 3.83 -6.53
N GLN A 25 -1.12 4.95 -6.02
CA GLN A 25 -0.78 6.28 -6.53
C GLN A 25 0.66 6.67 -6.19
N ALA A 26 1.08 6.43 -4.95
CA ALA A 26 2.42 6.77 -4.48
C ALA A 26 3.52 5.96 -5.20
N LEU A 27 3.24 4.68 -5.47
CA LEU A 27 4.20 3.74 -6.09
C LEU A 27 3.97 3.58 -7.60
N LYS A 28 3.15 4.42 -8.23
CA LYS A 28 2.71 4.21 -9.62
C LYS A 28 3.87 4.08 -10.61
N GLU A 29 4.93 4.86 -10.41
CA GLU A 29 6.09 4.91 -11.29
C GLU A 29 7.00 3.69 -11.04
N GLU A 30 7.17 3.27 -9.80
CA GLU A 30 7.95 2.11 -9.40
C GLU A 30 7.27 0.78 -9.78
N ILE A 31 5.93 0.70 -9.68
CA ILE A 31 5.15 -0.51 -10.01
C ILE A 31 5.19 -0.80 -11.53
N GLN A 32 5.37 0.21 -12.39
CA GLN A 32 5.39 0.01 -13.85
C GLN A 32 6.50 -0.92 -14.32
N GLY A 33 7.63 -0.97 -13.61
CA GLY A 33 8.75 -1.88 -13.90
C GLY A 33 8.72 -3.20 -13.12
N MET A 34 7.84 -3.31 -12.11
CA MET A 34 7.82 -4.45 -11.18
C MET A 34 6.72 -5.46 -11.56
N HIS A 35 7.10 -6.71 -11.84
CA HIS A 35 6.15 -7.80 -11.99
C HIS A 35 5.36 -8.05 -10.70
N GLY A 36 4.02 -8.20 -10.82
CA GLY A 36 3.10 -8.76 -9.82
C GLY A 36 3.44 -8.47 -8.36
N LEU A 37 2.89 -7.39 -7.82
CA LEU A 37 3.05 -6.98 -6.42
C LEU A 37 1.80 -7.32 -5.61
N ARG A 38 2.00 -7.82 -4.40
CA ARG A 38 0.96 -7.89 -3.36
C ARG A 38 1.26 -6.82 -2.32
N ILE A 39 0.30 -5.94 -2.11
CA ILE A 39 0.41 -4.85 -1.16
C ILE A 39 -0.40 -5.24 0.07
N PHE A 40 0.18 -5.06 1.24
CA PHE A 40 -0.47 -5.16 2.53
C PHE A 40 -0.39 -3.78 3.19
N THR A 41 -1.54 -3.28 3.65
CA THR A 41 -1.64 -1.99 4.33
C THR A 41 -2.15 -2.22 5.73
N ASN A 42 -1.49 -1.61 6.72
CA ASN A 42 -1.88 -1.72 8.11
C ASN A 42 -1.71 -0.41 8.88
N VAL A 43 -2.52 -0.20 9.91
CA VAL A 43 -2.32 0.93 10.84
C VAL A 43 -1.34 0.44 11.91
N PRO A 44 -0.21 1.14 12.16
CA PRO A 44 0.74 0.69 13.17
C PRO A 44 0.07 0.68 14.54
N GLU A 45 0.08 -0.48 15.19
CA GLU A 45 -0.35 -0.66 16.57
C GLU A 45 0.82 -0.22 17.46
N LYS A 46 0.71 0.97 18.04
CA LYS A 46 1.62 1.42 19.10
C LYS A 46 1.41 0.62 20.38
#